data_AF-A0A6I4YNV7-F1
#
_entry.id   AF-A0A6I4YNV7-F1
#
_cell.length_a   1.000
_cell.length_b   1.000
_cell.length_c   1.000
_cell.angle_alpha   90.00
_cell.angle_beta   90.00
_cell.angle_gamma   90.00
#
_symmetry.space_group_name_H-M   'P 1'
#
loop_
_entity.id
_entity.type
_entity.pdbx_description
1 polymer ?
#
loop_
_entity_poly.entity_id
_entity_poly.type
_entity_poly.pdbx_seq_one_letter_code
_entity_poly.pdbx_strand_id
1 'polypeptide(L)'
;MSALVTLTALLAATSTEWCSAQVYRSYSLGVSYRAAVIPDQACLDRGGVLRLRKVSTMSLKPFQPQKPNGSEQYGGLWGWNVTARGSQLPTSELWTLYSWQWQRWDGRRWVVAR
;
A
#
# COMPACT_ATOMS: atom_id res chain seq x y z
N MET A 1 -13.86 -14.74 -52.79
CA MET A 1 -12.97 -13.72 -52.18
C MET A 1 -13.91 -12.61 -51.73
N SER A 2 -14.14 -12.31 -50.46
CA SER A 2 -13.21 -12.24 -49.34
C SER A 2 -14.02 -12.32 -48.04
N ALA A 3 -13.53 -13.08 -47.06
CA ALA A 3 -14.08 -13.07 -45.71
C ALA A 3 -13.47 -11.88 -44.93
N LEU A 4 -14.32 -10.95 -44.51
CA LEU A 4 -13.97 -9.88 -43.57
C LEU A 4 -13.82 -10.50 -42.18
N VAL A 5 -12.58 -10.68 -41.74
CA VAL A 5 -12.26 -11.09 -40.36
C VAL A 5 -12.28 -9.84 -39.49
N THR A 6 -13.35 -9.68 -38.72
CA THR A 6 -13.50 -8.61 -37.72
C THR A 6 -12.58 -8.91 -36.54
N LEU A 7 -11.45 -8.22 -36.46
CA LEU A 7 -10.50 -8.36 -35.35
C LEU A 7 -10.93 -7.43 -34.19
N THR A 8 -11.83 -7.91 -33.34
CA THR A 8 -12.22 -7.21 -32.11
C THR A 8 -11.14 -7.44 -31.05
N ALA A 9 -10.14 -6.57 -31.00
CA ALA A 9 -9.15 -6.58 -29.92
C ALA A 9 -9.86 -6.21 -28.60
N LEU A 10 -10.10 -7.19 -27.75
CA LEU A 10 -10.54 -6.97 -26.37
C LEU A 10 -9.43 -6.23 -25.62
N LEU A 11 -9.63 -4.93 -25.40
CA LEU A 11 -8.97 -4.17 -24.34
C LEU A 11 -9.48 -4.70 -23.00
N ALA A 12 -8.90 -5.81 -22.52
CA ALA A 12 -9.07 -6.22 -21.14
C ALA A 12 -8.40 -5.15 -20.26
N ALA A 13 -9.21 -4.25 -19.69
CA ALA A 13 -8.75 -3.36 -18.63
C ALA A 13 -8.25 -4.25 -17.49
N THR A 14 -6.94 -4.33 -17.29
CA THR A 14 -6.34 -5.01 -16.16
C THR A 14 -6.72 -4.23 -14.90
N SER A 15 -7.81 -4.63 -14.23
CA SER A 15 -8.14 -4.08 -12.93
C SER A 15 -7.04 -4.48 -11.95
N THR A 16 -6.37 -3.50 -11.36
CA THR A 16 -5.37 -3.76 -10.31
C THR A 16 -6.07 -4.47 -9.14
N GLU A 17 -5.67 -5.72 -8.87
CA GLU A 17 -6.09 -6.44 -7.67
C GLU A 17 -5.37 -5.82 -6.47
N TRP A 18 -6.12 -5.29 -5.50
CA TRP A 18 -5.56 -4.64 -4.32
C TRP A 18 -5.50 -5.64 -3.16
N CYS A 19 -4.27 -5.99 -2.76
CA CYS A 19 -4.06 -7.01 -1.74
C CYS A 19 -4.24 -6.49 -0.32
N SER A 20 -4.67 -7.38 0.57
CA SER A 20 -4.74 -7.10 2.01
C SER A 20 -3.36 -7.27 2.67
N ALA A 21 -3.22 -6.70 3.86
CA ALA A 21 -2.08 -6.94 4.73
C ALA A 21 -2.45 -6.68 6.19
N GLN A 22 -1.78 -7.42 7.06
CA GLN A 22 -1.83 -7.22 8.50
C GLN A 22 -0.52 -6.60 8.95
N VAL A 23 -0.59 -5.59 9.82
CA VAL A 23 0.60 -4.91 10.33
C VAL A 23 0.67 -5.10 11.84
N TYR A 24 1.69 -5.83 12.26
CA TYR A 24 1.92 -6.16 13.66
C TYR A 24 3.07 -5.36 14.25
N ARG A 25 3.06 -5.22 15.57
CA ARG A 25 4.18 -4.67 16.31
C ARG A 25 5.14 -5.81 16.59
N SER A 26 6.29 -5.81 15.92
CA SER A 26 7.30 -6.86 16.08
C SER A 26 8.25 -6.56 17.24
N TYR A 27 8.55 -5.29 17.49
CA TYR A 27 9.45 -4.85 18.55
C TYR A 27 9.10 -3.43 18.99
N SER A 28 9.26 -3.11 20.27
CA SER A 28 8.92 -1.79 20.82
C SER A 28 10.13 -1.14 21.48
N LEU A 29 10.34 0.15 21.22
CA LEU A 29 11.40 0.96 21.81
C LEU A 29 10.86 2.35 22.15
N GLY A 30 10.72 2.63 23.45
CA GLY A 30 10.19 3.90 23.94
C GLY A 30 8.80 4.21 23.36
N VAL A 31 8.70 5.33 22.64
CA VAL A 31 7.45 5.80 21.99
C VAL A 31 7.25 5.28 20.56
N SER A 32 8.09 4.35 20.12
CA SER A 32 8.07 3.77 18.78
C SER A 32 8.03 2.25 18.81
N TYR A 33 7.61 1.66 17.70
CA TYR A 33 7.69 0.23 17.45
C TYR A 33 8.16 -0.02 16.02
N ARG A 34 8.79 -1.17 15.82
CA ARG A 34 9.08 -1.71 14.50
C ARG A 34 7.87 -2.50 14.02
N ALA A 35 7.30 -2.09 12.90
CA ALA A 35 6.20 -2.75 12.23
C ALA A 35 6.70 -3.98 11.45
N ALA A 36 5.97 -5.09 11.54
CA ALA A 36 6.06 -6.22 10.63
C ALA A 36 4.83 -6.23 9.73
N VAL A 37 5.05 -6.14 8.42
CA VAL A 37 3.99 -6.16 7.41
C VAL A 37 3.86 -7.58 6.88
N ILE A 38 2.70 -8.19 7.06
CA ILE A 38 2.38 -9.52 6.56
C ILE A 38 1.35 -9.36 5.44
N PRO A 39 1.78 -9.36 4.17
CA PRO A 39 0.87 -9.26 3.05
C PRO A 39 0.10 -10.57 2.83
N ASP A 40 -1.06 -10.48 2.17
CA ASP A 40 -1.68 -11.65 1.55
C ASP A 40 -0.83 -12.12 0.37
N GLN A 41 0.03 -13.10 0.63
CA GLN A 41 0.99 -13.60 -0.36
C GLN A 41 0.29 -14.22 -1.57
N ALA A 42 -0.83 -14.92 -1.37
CA ALA A 42 -1.57 -15.54 -2.48
C ALA A 42 -2.12 -14.49 -3.46
N CYS A 43 -2.51 -13.32 -2.95
CA CYS A 43 -2.89 -12.18 -3.79
C CYS A 43 -1.70 -11.57 -4.53
N LEU A 44 -0.55 -11.41 -3.86
CA LEU A 44 0.65 -10.88 -4.49
C LEU A 44 1.17 -11.79 -5.61
N ASP A 45 1.14 -13.11 -5.40
CA ASP A 45 1.61 -14.10 -6.37
C ASP A 45 0.76 -14.12 -7.65
N ARG A 46 -0.51 -13.72 -7.57
CA ARG A 46 -1.40 -13.50 -8.73
C ARG A 46 -1.13 -12.18 -9.47
N GLY A 47 -0.16 -11.39 -9.03
CA GLY A 47 0.17 -10.10 -9.62
C GLY A 47 -0.57 -8.92 -9.00
N GLY A 48 -1.25 -9.12 -7.87
CA GLY A 48 -1.86 -8.04 -7.10
C GLY A 48 -0.84 -7.09 -6.48
N VAL A 49 -1.33 -5.93 -6.04
CA VAL A 49 -0.53 -4.87 -5.43
C VAL A 49 -1.08 -4.57 -4.05
N LEU A 50 -0.24 -4.64 -3.03
CA LEU A 50 -0.53 -4.07 -1.72
C LEU A 50 -0.04 -2.63 -1.69
N ARG A 51 -0.90 -1.68 -1.30
CA ARG A 51 -0.52 -0.29 -1.13
C ARG A 51 -0.73 0.16 0.30
N LEU A 52 0.33 0.65 0.95
CA LEU A 52 0.38 0.96 2.38
C LEU A 52 0.74 2.42 2.64
N ARG A 53 0.27 2.98 3.75
CA ARG A 53 0.69 4.28 4.23
C ARG A 53 0.68 4.38 5.74
N LYS A 54 1.37 5.39 6.27
CA LYS A 54 1.25 5.82 7.66
C LYS A 54 0.52 7.16 7.74
N VAL A 55 -0.39 7.27 8.70
CA VAL A 55 -1.10 8.52 9.02
C VAL A 55 -0.97 8.82 10.51
N SER A 56 -0.78 10.09 10.86
CA SER A 56 -0.77 10.51 12.27
C SER A 56 -2.16 10.37 12.90
N THR A 57 -2.24 9.80 14.09
CA THR A 57 -3.44 9.71 14.92
C THR A 57 -3.59 10.89 15.87
N MET A 58 -2.57 11.75 15.99
CA MET A 58 -2.54 12.88 16.93
C MET A 58 -2.91 14.23 16.31
N SER A 59 -3.41 14.28 15.06
CA SER A 59 -3.76 15.55 14.43
C SER A 59 -5.10 16.10 14.94
N LEU A 60 -5.08 17.30 15.54
CA LEU A 60 -6.26 18.10 15.91
C LEU A 60 -6.79 18.97 14.75
N LYS A 61 -6.18 18.90 13.56
CA LYS A 61 -6.63 19.59 12.34
C LYS A 61 -6.77 18.63 11.15
N PRO A 62 -7.69 18.90 10.21
CA PRO A 62 -8.05 17.95 9.13
C PRO A 62 -6.97 17.68 8.08
N PHE A 63 -5.78 18.29 8.14
CA PHE A 63 -4.69 18.05 7.18
C PHE A 63 -3.30 17.97 7.83
N GLN A 64 -2.78 16.73 7.84
CA GLN A 64 -1.35 16.30 7.81
C GLN A 64 -0.53 16.32 9.13
N PRO A 65 0.37 15.34 9.36
CA PRO A 65 1.30 14.74 8.39
C PRO A 65 0.84 13.39 7.79
N GLN A 66 0.51 13.42 6.51
CA GLN A 66 0.94 12.36 5.59
C GLN A 66 2.34 12.79 5.14
N LYS A 67 3.33 11.89 4.96
CA LYS A 67 4.68 12.35 4.57
C LYS A 67 4.58 13.23 3.32
N PRO A 68 4.94 14.53 3.41
CA PRO A 68 4.46 15.54 2.48
C PRO A 68 5.21 15.47 1.16
N ASN A 69 4.47 15.67 0.08
CA ASN A 69 4.87 15.81 -1.33
C ASN A 69 4.65 14.62 -2.25
N GLY A 70 4.42 13.43 -1.69
CA GLY A 70 4.17 12.26 -2.52
C GLY A 70 5.32 11.87 -3.46
N SER A 71 6.56 12.19 -3.10
CA SER A 71 7.76 11.76 -3.81
C SER A 71 8.01 10.26 -3.61
N GLU A 72 8.64 9.62 -4.59
CA GLU A 72 8.90 8.17 -4.59
C GLU A 72 9.64 7.70 -3.32
N GLN A 73 10.61 8.49 -2.84
CA GLN A 73 11.36 8.23 -1.61
C GLN A 73 10.50 8.16 -0.33
N TYR A 74 9.29 8.71 -0.34
CA TYR A 74 8.33 8.69 0.77
C TYR A 74 7.02 7.97 0.43
N GLY A 75 7.02 7.15 -0.63
CA GLY A 75 5.89 6.30 -1.00
C GLY A 75 4.98 6.88 -2.06
N GLY A 76 5.47 7.73 -2.97
CA GLY A 76 4.60 8.33 -4.00
C GLY A 76 3.47 9.15 -3.37
N LEU A 77 2.46 9.58 -4.13
CA LEU A 77 1.29 10.35 -3.62
C LEU A 77 0.44 9.51 -2.63
N TRP A 78 0.98 9.38 -1.42
CA TRP A 78 0.43 8.93 -0.16
C TRP A 78 0.45 7.42 0.16
N GLY A 79 1.35 6.61 -0.42
CA GLY A 79 1.61 5.25 0.08
C GLY A 79 2.46 4.32 -0.79
N TRP A 80 3.28 3.48 -0.14
CA TRP A 80 4.20 2.52 -0.75
C TRP A 80 3.49 1.31 -1.36
N ASN A 81 3.89 0.92 -2.57
CA ASN A 81 3.44 -0.33 -3.17
C ASN A 81 4.36 -1.49 -2.80
N VAL A 82 3.75 -2.65 -2.56
CA VAL A 82 4.40 -3.93 -2.30
C VAL A 82 3.81 -4.93 -3.28
N THR A 83 4.67 -5.66 -3.97
CA THR A 83 4.34 -6.66 -5.00
C THR A 83 5.11 -7.94 -4.70
N ALA A 84 4.76 -9.06 -5.36
CA ALA A 84 5.56 -10.29 -5.24
C ALA A 84 7.03 -10.11 -5.67
N ARG A 85 7.33 -9.11 -6.51
CA ARG A 85 8.68 -8.86 -7.04
C ARG A 85 9.50 -7.92 -6.17
N GLY A 86 8.89 -7.25 -5.21
CA GLY A 86 9.60 -6.27 -4.39
C GLY A 86 8.69 -5.25 -3.73
N SER A 87 9.31 -4.43 -2.88
CA SER A 87 8.65 -3.46 -2.03
C SER A 87 9.28 -2.08 -2.19
N GLN A 88 8.43 -1.07 -2.38
CA GLN A 88 8.82 0.33 -2.30
C GLN A 88 8.85 0.85 -0.86
N LEU A 89 8.46 0.03 0.13
CA LEU A 89 8.45 0.41 1.53
C LEU A 89 9.88 0.46 2.08
N PRO A 90 10.44 1.64 2.39
CA PRO A 90 11.78 1.75 2.94
C PRO A 90 11.83 1.09 4.33
N THR A 91 12.93 0.42 4.64
CA THR A 91 13.12 -0.24 5.94
C THR A 91 13.03 0.74 7.11
N SER A 92 13.47 1.98 6.92
CA SER A 92 13.35 3.06 7.91
C SER A 92 11.90 3.41 8.24
N GLU A 93 10.96 3.18 7.32
CA GLU A 93 9.54 3.45 7.54
C GLU A 93 8.87 2.39 8.41
N LEU A 94 9.48 1.22 8.62
CA LEU A 94 8.94 0.22 9.53
C LEU A 94 8.94 0.72 10.97
N TRP A 95 9.87 1.61 11.34
CA TRP A 95 9.81 2.31 12.61
C TRP A 95 8.65 3.30 12.62
N THR A 96 7.75 3.10 13.57
CA THR A 96 6.47 3.76 13.66
C THR A 96 6.27 4.28 15.08
N LEU A 97 5.99 5.57 15.23
CA LEU A 97 5.59 6.13 16.52
C LEU A 97 4.17 5.66 16.88
N TYR A 98 3.86 5.53 18.17
CA TYR A 98 2.49 5.16 18.60
C TYR A 98 1.42 6.18 18.20
N SER A 99 1.84 7.40 17.89
CA SER A 99 1.02 8.47 17.32
C SER A 99 0.74 8.31 15.82
N TRP A 100 1.04 7.15 15.23
CA TRP A 100 0.81 6.85 13.83
C TRP A 100 0.10 5.52 13.65
N GLN A 101 -0.71 5.45 12.60
CA GLN A 101 -1.49 4.29 12.21
C GLN A 101 -1.13 3.88 10.78
N TRP A 102 -0.97 2.57 10.59
CA TRP A 102 -0.84 1.96 9.27
C TRP A 102 -2.21 1.78 8.61
N GLN A 103 -2.28 2.13 7.34
CA GLN A 103 -3.46 1.95 6.50
C GLN A 103 -3.07 1.27 5.20
N ARG A 104 -4.01 0.50 4.64
CA ARG A 104 -3.91 -0.10 3.31
C ARG A 104 -5.00 0.44 2.39
N TRP A 105 -4.73 0.46 1.10
CA TRP A 105 -5.74 0.75 0.09
C TRP A 105 -6.52 -0.53 -0.26
N ASP A 106 -7.84 -0.45 -0.30
CA ASP A 106 -8.71 -1.58 -0.70
C ASP A 106 -9.25 -1.48 -2.13
N GLY A 107 -8.76 -0.50 -2.91
CA GLY A 107 -9.28 -0.16 -4.24
C GLY A 107 -10.29 0.97 -4.25
N ARG A 108 -10.87 1.33 -3.10
CA ARG A 108 -11.87 2.40 -2.96
C ARG A 108 -11.51 3.43 -1.90
N ARG A 109 -10.96 2.98 -0.79
CA ARG A 109 -10.61 3.83 0.37
C ARG A 109 -9.42 3.26 1.13
N TRP A 110 -8.90 4.10 2.02
CA TRP A 110 -7.90 3.68 2.98
C TRP A 110 -8.57 3.09 4.22
N VAL A 111 -8.17 1.87 4.57
CA VAL A 111 -8.65 1.14 5.75
C VAL A 111 -7.48 0.82 6.67
N VAL A 112 -7.73 0.64 7.95
CA VAL A 112 -6.67 0.28 8.91
C VAL A 112 -6.10 -1.09 8.56
N ALA A 113 -4.78 -1.22 8.51
CA ALA A 113 -4.12 -2.50 8.31
C ALA A 113 -3.95 -3.20 9.67
N ARG A 114 -4.84 -4.13 10.00
CA ARG A 114 -4.87 -4.91 11.25
C ARG A 114 -4.86 -6.39 10.97
#